data_AF-A0A4R7FDD1-F1
#
_entry.id   AF-A0A4R7FDD1-F1
#
_cell.length_a   1.000
_cell.length_b   1.000
_cell.length_c   1.000
_cell.angle_alpha   90.00
_cell.angle_beta   90.00
_cell.angle_gamma   90.00
#
_symmetry.space_group_name_H-M   'P 1'
#
loop_
_entity.id
_entity.type
_entity.pdbx_description
1 polymer ?
#
loop_
_entity_poly.entity_id
_entity_poly.type
_entity_poly.pdbx_seq_one_letter_code
_entity_poly.pdbx_strand_id
1 'polypeptide(L)'
;MIPQASLAAALAEKRSDRRIDVLRHIQDCGSISEAARRVGISYKAAWQALDTLSNLAGVELVQRSVGGKGGGGAQLTADALLLLEAADAMGHAREQLHVQLEHARQLPAAADPQARAAGQAGISVATTLARLQVMTSMRNQWPCVVAQLSRSGPLVQVELQGADAGAQFVLHSHITDESAQLLGLRQGLPVLAMCKATAVTVQAASEAAALAPGSNGWQGKVTRATRGGTVQELAVRLQSGVQLVGFSRQASSLRARSAVQVTVEPSAVVIALSGE
;
A
#
# COMPACT_ATOMS: atom_id res chain seq x y z
N MET A 1 -2.77 11.16 19.95
CA MET A 1 -2.18 9.82 20.16
C MET A 1 -2.85 8.89 19.16
N ILE A 2 -2.19 8.57 18.05
CA ILE A 2 -2.75 7.63 17.07
C ILE A 2 -2.72 6.25 17.75
N PRO A 3 -3.87 5.56 17.90
CA PRO A 3 -3.88 4.24 18.51
C PRO A 3 -2.93 3.33 17.73
N GLN A 4 -2.10 2.57 18.44
CA GLN A 4 -1.33 1.48 17.84
C GLN A 4 -2.34 0.42 17.38
N ALA A 5 -2.90 0.61 16.19
CA ALA A 5 -3.77 -0.37 15.57
C ALA A 5 -2.92 -1.63 15.34
N SER A 6 -3.18 -2.67 16.13
CA SER A 6 -2.52 -3.95 15.88
C SER A 6 -2.91 -4.42 14.49
N LEU A 7 -1.95 -4.86 13.67
CA LEU A 7 -2.28 -5.34 12.34
C LEU A 7 -3.18 -6.60 12.42
N ALA A 8 -3.27 -7.29 13.55
CA ALA A 8 -4.28 -8.32 13.78
C ALA A 8 -5.71 -7.77 13.67
N ALA A 9 -5.99 -6.60 14.27
CA ALA A 9 -7.26 -5.91 14.10
C ALA A 9 -7.44 -5.36 12.66
N ALA A 10 -6.35 -5.00 11.98
CA ALA A 10 -6.39 -4.56 10.58
C ALA A 10 -6.59 -5.70 9.57
N LEU A 11 -6.19 -6.94 9.93
CA LEU A 11 -6.46 -8.18 9.21
C LEU A 11 -7.86 -8.74 9.52
N ALA A 12 -8.46 -8.33 10.65
CA ALA A 12 -9.82 -8.71 11.07
C ALA A 12 -10.91 -7.78 10.50
N GLU A 13 -10.57 -6.56 10.07
CA GLU A 13 -11.49 -5.74 9.29
C GLU A 13 -11.74 -6.41 7.94
N LYS A 14 -12.97 -6.89 7.71
CA LYS A 14 -13.48 -7.33 6.40
C LYS A 14 -13.32 -6.18 5.40
N ARG A 15 -12.28 -6.19 4.57
CA ARG A 15 -12.07 -5.18 3.52
C ARG A 15 -12.34 -5.81 2.17
N SER A 16 -13.59 -5.71 1.72
CA SER A 16 -13.92 -6.06 0.34
C SER A 16 -13.14 -5.17 -0.64
N ASP A 17 -12.57 -5.78 -1.68
CA ASP A 17 -11.98 -5.03 -2.78
C ASP A 17 -13.10 -4.23 -3.47
N ARG A 18 -13.04 -2.91 -3.33
CA ARG A 18 -14.07 -2.01 -3.89
C ARG A 18 -14.28 -2.19 -5.39
N ARG A 19 -13.29 -2.70 -6.13
CA ARG A 19 -13.43 -3.02 -7.56
C ARG A 19 -14.36 -4.21 -7.77
N ILE A 20 -14.24 -5.23 -6.92
CA ILE A 20 -15.16 -6.38 -6.92
C ILE A 20 -16.56 -5.93 -6.49
N ASP A 21 -16.67 -5.03 -5.51
CA ASP A 21 -17.97 -4.47 -5.09
C ASP A 21 -18.68 -3.71 -6.23
N VAL A 22 -17.92 -3.02 -7.10
CA VAL A 22 -18.47 -2.40 -8.32
C VAL A 22 -19.10 -3.47 -9.22
N LEU A 23 -18.42 -4.59 -9.48
CA LEU A 23 -18.99 -5.68 -10.30
C LEU A 23 -20.24 -6.27 -9.66
N ARG A 24 -20.22 -6.55 -8.35
CA ARG A 24 -21.39 -7.06 -7.60
C ARG A 24 -22.59 -6.14 -7.76
N HIS A 25 -22.40 -4.83 -7.55
CA HIS A 25 -23.52 -3.91 -7.68
C HIS A 25 -24.00 -3.73 -9.12
N ILE A 26 -23.13 -3.85 -10.12
CA ILE A 26 -23.57 -3.89 -11.54
C ILE A 26 -24.45 -5.11 -11.79
N GLN A 27 -24.13 -6.27 -11.21
CA GLN A 27 -24.98 -7.47 -11.27
C GLN A 27 -26.40 -7.17 -10.77
N ASP A 28 -26.51 -6.44 -9.65
CA ASP A 28 -27.78 -6.14 -9.01
C ASP A 28 -28.62 -5.08 -9.76
N CYS A 29 -27.98 -4.00 -10.22
CA CYS A 29 -28.70 -2.81 -10.72
C CYS A 29 -28.58 -2.57 -12.22
N GLY A 30 -27.68 -3.28 -12.91
CA GLY A 30 -27.46 -3.13 -14.35
C GLY A 30 -26.89 -1.76 -14.77
N SER A 31 -26.31 -0.99 -13.83
CA SER A 31 -25.85 0.38 -14.07
C SER A 31 -24.55 0.70 -13.33
N ILE A 32 -23.55 1.18 -14.09
CA ILE A 32 -22.24 1.57 -13.53
C ILE A 32 -22.37 2.81 -12.64
N SER A 33 -23.23 3.75 -13.01
CA SER A 33 -23.44 4.99 -12.24
C SER A 33 -24.18 4.74 -10.93
N GLU A 34 -25.07 3.76 -10.89
CA GLU A 34 -25.71 3.33 -9.66
C GLU A 34 -24.78 2.48 -8.80
N ALA A 35 -24.02 1.55 -9.40
CA ALA A 35 -23.01 0.77 -8.69
C ALA A 35 -21.97 1.66 -8.00
N ALA A 36 -21.45 2.69 -8.70
CA ALA A 36 -20.53 3.67 -8.12
C ALA A 36 -21.11 4.35 -6.86
N ARG A 37 -22.39 4.75 -6.91
CA ARG A 37 -23.10 5.36 -5.77
C ARG A 37 -23.26 4.38 -4.61
N ARG A 38 -23.57 3.11 -4.87
CA ARG A 38 -23.72 2.07 -3.83
C ARG A 38 -22.39 1.76 -3.12
N VAL A 39 -21.27 1.70 -3.87
CA VAL A 39 -19.91 1.52 -3.30
C VAL A 39 -19.43 2.77 -2.56
N GLY A 40 -19.98 3.95 -2.89
CA GLY A 40 -19.52 5.23 -2.33
C GLY A 40 -18.24 5.75 -3.01
N ILE A 41 -18.12 5.54 -4.32
CA ILE A 41 -17.02 6.06 -5.15
C ILE A 41 -17.56 6.89 -6.30
N SER A 42 -16.69 7.70 -6.91
CA SER A 42 -17.03 8.45 -8.11
C SER A 42 -17.27 7.53 -9.31
N TYR A 43 -18.07 7.99 -10.26
CA TYR A 43 -18.30 7.29 -11.52
C TYR A 43 -16.98 7.02 -12.27
N LYS A 44 -16.03 7.96 -12.22
CA LYS A 44 -14.70 7.79 -12.81
C LYS A 44 -13.88 6.70 -12.11
N ALA A 45 -13.94 6.62 -10.78
CA ALA A 45 -13.31 5.53 -10.03
C ALA A 45 -13.93 4.16 -10.35
N ALA A 46 -15.26 4.09 -10.54
CA ALA A 46 -15.92 2.86 -10.97
C ALA A 46 -15.46 2.42 -12.36
N TRP A 47 -15.29 3.34 -13.32
CA TRP A 47 -14.67 3.03 -14.61
C TRP A 47 -13.26 2.49 -14.47
N GLN A 48 -12.43 3.18 -13.69
CA GLN A 48 -11.05 2.75 -13.45
C GLN A 48 -10.98 1.36 -12.79
N ALA A 49 -11.94 1.03 -11.92
CA ALA A 49 -12.08 -0.31 -11.36
C ALA A 49 -12.34 -1.37 -12.44
N LEU A 50 -13.30 -1.12 -13.33
CA LEU A 50 -13.65 -2.03 -14.42
C LEU A 50 -12.49 -2.21 -15.42
N ASP A 51 -11.81 -1.12 -15.79
CA ASP A 51 -10.65 -1.17 -16.68
C ASP A 51 -9.51 -1.95 -16.04
N THR A 52 -9.26 -1.72 -14.74
CA THR A 52 -8.22 -2.46 -13.99
C THR A 52 -8.53 -3.95 -13.94
N LEU A 53 -9.77 -4.33 -13.61
CA LEU A 53 -10.16 -5.73 -13.53
C LEU A 53 -10.12 -6.41 -14.90
N SER A 54 -10.56 -5.72 -15.96
CA SER A 54 -10.51 -6.25 -17.32
C SER A 54 -9.07 -6.47 -17.79
N ASN A 55 -8.15 -5.54 -17.49
CA ASN A 55 -6.72 -5.71 -17.78
C ASN A 55 -6.09 -6.87 -17.00
N LEU A 56 -6.50 -7.08 -15.75
CA LEU A 56 -6.03 -8.20 -14.93
C LEU A 56 -6.58 -9.55 -15.41
N ALA A 57 -7.83 -9.58 -15.87
CA ALA A 57 -8.49 -10.77 -16.39
C ALA A 57 -8.08 -11.10 -17.83
N GLY A 58 -7.61 -10.10 -18.60
CA GLY A 58 -7.31 -10.24 -20.03
C GLY A 58 -8.54 -10.26 -20.93
N VAL A 59 -9.74 -10.01 -20.38
CA VAL A 59 -11.04 -10.03 -21.08
C VAL A 59 -11.93 -8.91 -20.57
N GLU A 60 -12.91 -8.47 -21.38
CA GLU A 60 -13.93 -7.53 -20.90
C GLU A 60 -14.87 -8.21 -19.91
N LEU A 61 -15.09 -7.56 -18.77
CA LEU A 61 -15.95 -8.09 -17.70
C LEU A 61 -17.38 -7.53 -17.74
N VAL A 62 -17.63 -6.48 -18.54
CA VAL A 62 -18.92 -5.81 -18.61
C VAL A 62 -19.28 -5.50 -20.06
N GLN A 63 -20.38 -6.06 -20.54
CA GLN A 63 -21.00 -5.68 -21.80
C GLN A 63 -21.89 -4.46 -21.59
N ARG A 64 -21.79 -3.51 -22.52
CA ARG A 64 -22.62 -2.30 -22.51
C ARG A 64 -23.69 -2.46 -23.56
N SER A 65 -24.95 -2.28 -23.18
CA SER A 65 -26.01 -2.10 -24.18
C SER A 65 -26.01 -0.64 -24.62
N VAL A 66 -25.82 -0.42 -25.92
CA VAL A 66 -26.02 0.92 -26.51
C VAL A 66 -27.53 1.14 -26.56
N GLY A 67 -28.07 2.00 -25.68
CA GLY A 67 -29.50 2.22 -25.55
C GLY A 67 -29.87 3.70 -25.56
N GLY A 68 -30.83 4.07 -26.41
CA GLY A 68 -31.31 5.44 -26.69
C GLY A 68 -32.03 6.12 -25.52
N LYS A 69 -33.24 6.67 -25.73
CA LYS A 69 -33.93 7.60 -24.81
C LYS A 69 -34.11 7.17 -23.33
N GLY A 70 -33.80 5.92 -22.97
CA GLY A 70 -33.80 5.40 -21.59
C GLY A 70 -32.42 5.11 -20.96
N GLY A 71 -31.31 5.37 -21.67
CA GLY A 71 -29.94 5.12 -21.21
C GLY A 71 -29.42 3.72 -21.58
N GLY A 72 -28.09 3.61 -21.75
CA GLY A 72 -27.40 2.34 -21.93
C GLY A 72 -27.26 1.59 -20.60
N GLY A 73 -27.40 0.26 -20.64
CA GLY A 73 -27.24 -0.63 -19.49
C GLY A 73 -25.85 -1.27 -19.44
N ALA A 74 -25.51 -1.84 -18.29
CA ALA A 74 -24.31 -2.63 -18.08
C ALA A 74 -24.70 -4.04 -17.63
N GLN A 75 -24.18 -5.06 -18.30
CA GLN A 75 -24.40 -6.46 -17.96
C GLN A 75 -23.06 -7.15 -17.78
N LEU A 76 -22.95 -7.98 -16.75
CA LEU A 76 -21.75 -8.77 -16.52
C LEU A 76 -21.59 -9.84 -17.60
N THR A 77 -20.35 -10.10 -18.01
CA THR A 77 -20.02 -11.27 -18.84
C THR A 77 -20.02 -12.55 -18.00
N ALA A 78 -20.01 -13.71 -18.66
CA ALA A 78 -19.84 -14.99 -17.97
C ALA A 78 -18.53 -15.03 -17.17
N ASP A 79 -17.45 -14.46 -17.71
CA ASP A 79 -16.15 -14.38 -17.02
C ASP A 79 -16.22 -13.51 -15.75
N ALA A 80 -17.02 -12.43 -15.77
CA ALA A 80 -17.22 -11.60 -14.60
C ALA A 80 -18.02 -12.30 -13.50
N LEU A 81 -19.02 -13.12 -13.86
CA LEU A 81 -19.75 -13.95 -12.89
C LEU A 81 -18.82 -14.97 -12.24
N LEU A 82 -17.99 -15.65 -13.04
CA LEU A 82 -16.97 -16.58 -12.54
C LEU A 82 -15.97 -15.89 -11.60
N LEU A 83 -15.55 -14.66 -11.93
CA LEU A 83 -14.68 -13.86 -11.08
C LEU A 83 -15.34 -13.53 -9.73
N LEU A 84 -16.64 -13.20 -9.72
CA LEU A 84 -17.38 -12.96 -8.48
C LEU A 84 -17.46 -14.22 -7.62
N GLU A 85 -17.78 -15.37 -8.21
CA GLU A 85 -17.80 -16.66 -7.51
C GLU A 85 -16.44 -17.02 -6.91
N ALA A 86 -15.35 -16.83 -7.67
CA ALA A 86 -14.00 -17.06 -7.19
C ALA A 86 -13.62 -16.09 -6.05
N ALA A 87 -14.02 -14.82 -6.16
CA ALA A 87 -13.80 -13.83 -5.10
C ALA A 87 -14.54 -14.21 -3.80
N ASP A 88 -15.77 -14.72 -3.89
CA ASP A 88 -16.52 -15.23 -2.75
C ASP A 88 -15.86 -16.45 -2.11
N ALA A 89 -15.46 -17.43 -2.92
CA ALA A 89 -14.77 -18.61 -2.42
C ALA A 89 -13.46 -18.25 -1.69
N MET A 90 -12.67 -17.33 -2.26
CA MET A 90 -11.46 -16.82 -1.61
C MET A 90 -11.80 -16.09 -0.30
N GLY A 91 -12.80 -15.22 -0.30
CA GLY A 91 -13.26 -14.52 0.91
C GLY A 91 -13.60 -15.47 2.05
N HIS A 92 -14.38 -16.52 1.76
CA HIS A 92 -14.75 -17.53 2.75
C HIS A 92 -13.54 -18.33 3.26
N ALA A 93 -12.63 -18.75 2.38
CA ALA A 93 -11.43 -19.48 2.79
C ALA A 93 -10.52 -18.64 3.71
N ARG A 94 -10.41 -17.33 3.43
CA ARG A 94 -9.64 -16.37 4.22
C ARG A 94 -10.25 -16.17 5.60
N GLU A 95 -11.57 -16.00 5.68
CA GLU A 95 -12.30 -15.86 6.95
C GLU A 95 -12.10 -17.10 7.84
N GLN A 96 -12.18 -18.30 7.25
CA GLN A 96 -11.92 -19.54 7.98
C GLN A 96 -10.49 -19.61 8.54
N LEU A 97 -9.49 -19.23 7.74
CA LEU A 97 -8.10 -19.18 8.20
C LEU A 97 -7.90 -18.15 9.31
N HIS A 98 -8.54 -16.99 9.20
CA HIS A 98 -8.49 -15.95 10.23
C HIS A 98 -8.98 -16.49 11.57
N VAL A 99 -10.17 -17.09 11.60
CA VAL A 99 -10.76 -17.70 12.80
C VAL A 99 -9.82 -18.78 13.38
N GLN A 100 -9.22 -19.62 12.54
CA GLN A 100 -8.26 -20.65 12.98
C GLN A 100 -7.02 -20.04 13.64
N LEU A 101 -6.45 -18.98 13.05
CA LEU A 101 -5.28 -18.28 13.60
C LEU A 101 -5.60 -17.56 14.91
N GLU A 102 -6.79 -16.96 15.04
CA GLU A 102 -7.23 -16.35 16.29
C GLU A 102 -7.39 -17.39 17.40
N HIS A 103 -8.04 -18.52 17.10
CA HIS A 103 -8.14 -19.65 18.03
C HIS A 103 -6.76 -20.16 18.48
N ALA A 104 -5.82 -20.31 17.53
CA ALA A 104 -4.45 -20.74 17.84
C ALA A 104 -3.70 -19.76 18.78
N ARG A 105 -4.00 -18.45 18.71
CA ARG A 105 -3.41 -17.45 19.61
C ARG A 105 -4.06 -17.43 21.00
N GLN A 106 -5.30 -17.89 21.12
CA GLN A 106 -6.05 -17.93 22.38
C GLN A 106 -5.82 -19.23 23.17
N LEU A 107 -5.33 -20.30 22.54
CA LEU A 107 -4.87 -21.50 23.24
C LEU A 107 -3.76 -21.12 24.23
N PRO A 108 -3.89 -21.45 25.53
CA PRO A 108 -2.81 -21.23 26.48
C PRO A 108 -1.62 -22.06 26.03
N ALA A 109 -0.54 -21.39 25.62
CA ALA A 109 0.74 -22.02 25.39
C ALA A 109 1.13 -22.76 26.68
N ALA A 110 0.92 -24.08 26.69
CA ALA A 110 1.56 -24.94 27.65
C ALA A 110 3.07 -24.86 27.38
N ALA A 111 3.82 -24.52 28.41
CA ALA A 111 5.27 -24.39 28.49
C ALA A 111 5.90 -23.03 28.10
N ASP A 112 6.45 -22.43 29.15
CA ASP A 112 7.58 -21.48 29.18
C ASP A 112 7.29 -19.97 29.33
N PRO A 113 7.33 -19.45 30.57
CA PRO A 113 7.31 -18.01 30.87
C PRO A 113 8.44 -17.21 30.21
N GLN A 114 9.59 -17.83 29.90
CA GLN A 114 10.72 -17.15 29.25
C GLN A 114 10.46 -16.88 27.76
N ALA A 115 9.63 -17.70 27.10
CA ALA A 115 9.20 -17.46 25.72
C ALA A 115 8.28 -16.22 25.58
N ARG A 116 7.54 -15.86 26.65
CA ARG A 116 6.73 -14.63 26.68
C ARG A 116 7.57 -13.36 26.65
N ALA A 117 8.73 -13.34 27.33
CA ALA A 117 9.63 -12.19 27.29
C ALA A 117 10.31 -12.02 25.92
N ALA A 118 10.61 -13.12 25.23
CA ALA A 118 11.12 -13.10 23.85
C ALA A 118 10.03 -12.72 22.82
N GLY A 119 8.78 -13.15 23.04
CA GLY A 119 7.63 -12.84 22.18
C GLY A 119 7.02 -11.45 22.39
N GLN A 120 7.38 -10.76 23.48
CA GLN A 120 7.03 -9.35 23.72
C GLN A 120 7.83 -8.38 22.84
N ALA A 121 8.92 -8.85 22.22
CA ALA A 121 9.68 -8.12 21.20
C ALA A 121 9.21 -8.45 19.77
N GLY A 122 7.96 -8.09 19.45
CA GLY A 122 7.72 -7.20 18.32
C GLY A 122 7.78 -7.72 16.88
N ILE A 123 7.43 -8.97 16.57
CA ILE A 123 7.10 -9.38 15.19
C ILE A 123 5.79 -10.18 15.18
N SER A 124 4.75 -9.62 14.57
CA SER A 124 3.55 -10.40 14.24
C SER A 124 3.85 -11.26 13.01
N VAL A 125 4.04 -12.57 13.21
CA VAL A 125 4.37 -13.52 12.12
C VAL A 125 3.32 -13.47 11.02
N ALA A 126 2.02 -13.47 11.38
CA ALA A 126 0.93 -13.34 10.42
C ALA A 126 1.01 -12.05 9.60
N THR A 127 1.36 -10.94 10.25
CA THR A 127 1.55 -9.63 9.60
C THR A 127 2.73 -9.62 8.64
N THR A 128 3.85 -10.21 9.03
CA THR A 128 5.03 -10.30 8.16
C THR A 128 4.74 -11.22 6.98
N LEU A 129 4.07 -12.35 7.20
CA LEU A 129 3.67 -13.28 6.13
C LEU A 129 2.69 -12.64 5.14
N ALA A 130 1.69 -11.90 5.62
CA ALA A 130 0.76 -11.15 4.77
C ALA A 130 1.50 -10.11 3.89
N ARG A 131 2.52 -9.44 4.43
CA ARG A 131 3.34 -8.49 3.67
C ARG A 131 4.25 -9.17 2.64
N LEU A 132 4.69 -10.41 2.88
CA LEU A 132 5.49 -11.17 1.91
C LEU A 132 4.70 -11.57 0.65
N GLN A 133 3.37 -11.50 0.68
CA GLN A 133 2.53 -11.82 -0.49
C GLN A 133 2.70 -10.81 -1.64
N VAL A 134 3.17 -9.59 -1.36
CA VAL A 134 3.42 -8.58 -2.39
C VAL A 134 4.85 -8.74 -2.91
N MET A 135 5.01 -9.53 -3.97
CA MET A 135 6.27 -9.59 -4.72
C MET A 135 6.34 -8.40 -5.70
N THR A 136 7.36 -7.56 -5.55
CA THR A 136 7.55 -6.38 -6.40
C THR A 136 9.03 -6.04 -6.58
N SER A 137 9.37 -5.36 -7.67
CA SER A 137 10.70 -4.78 -7.89
C SER A 137 10.96 -3.53 -7.03
N MET A 138 9.95 -3.02 -6.33
CA MET A 138 10.09 -1.95 -5.35
C MET A 138 10.80 -2.47 -4.09
N ARG A 139 12.12 -2.27 -4.04
CA ARG A 139 12.99 -2.73 -2.94
C ARG A 139 12.83 -1.94 -1.63
N ASN A 140 12.18 -0.78 -1.70
CA ASN A 140 11.84 0.00 -0.52
C ASN A 140 10.38 -0.23 -0.21
N GLN A 141 10.10 -0.87 0.91
CA GLN A 141 8.75 -1.19 1.37
C GLN A 141 8.67 -0.94 2.87
N TRP A 142 7.78 -0.05 3.28
CA TRP A 142 7.67 0.40 4.65
C TRP A 142 6.24 0.32 5.14
N PRO A 143 5.99 -0.42 6.23
CA PRO A 143 4.72 -0.39 6.93
C PRO A 143 4.41 1.01 7.45
N CYS A 144 3.24 1.54 7.10
CA CYS A 144 2.82 2.88 7.47
C CYS A 144 1.35 2.90 7.91
N VAL A 145 0.95 4.00 8.52
CA VAL A 145 -0.43 4.36 8.79
C VAL A 145 -0.71 5.69 8.10
N VAL A 146 -1.90 5.83 7.50
CA VAL A 146 -2.34 7.09 6.92
C VAL A 146 -2.56 8.11 8.03
N ALA A 147 -1.72 9.13 8.09
CA ALA A 147 -1.79 10.19 9.10
C ALA A 147 -2.80 11.27 8.69
N GLN A 148 -2.77 11.69 7.43
CA GLN A 148 -3.65 12.73 6.88
C GLN A 148 -3.86 12.55 5.37
N LEU A 149 -4.99 13.03 4.86
CA LEU A 149 -5.24 13.19 3.43
C LEU A 149 -5.66 14.63 3.13
N SER A 150 -5.03 15.23 2.12
CA SER A 150 -5.35 16.57 1.63
C SER A 150 -5.67 16.50 0.13
N ARG A 151 -6.89 16.86 -0.25
CA ARG A 151 -7.37 16.79 -1.65
C ARG A 151 -7.24 18.15 -2.33
N SER A 152 -6.71 18.15 -3.55
CA SER A 152 -6.58 19.34 -4.39
C SER A 152 -6.88 18.98 -5.85
N GLY A 153 -8.14 19.16 -6.25
CA GLY A 153 -8.61 18.75 -7.58
C GLY A 153 -8.50 17.24 -7.78
N PRO A 154 -7.84 16.76 -8.87
CA PRO A 154 -7.70 15.32 -9.14
C PRO A 154 -6.60 14.64 -8.32
N LEU A 155 -5.82 15.40 -7.55
CA LEU A 155 -4.69 14.90 -6.77
C LEU A 155 -5.02 14.84 -5.29
N VAL A 156 -4.48 13.82 -4.63
CA VAL A 156 -4.53 13.63 -3.18
C VAL A 156 -3.12 13.50 -2.67
N GLN A 157 -2.75 14.40 -1.76
CA GLN A 157 -1.56 14.22 -0.94
C GLN A 157 -1.93 13.38 0.28
N VAL A 158 -1.26 12.26 0.42
CA VAL A 158 -1.41 11.35 1.56
C VAL A 158 -0.16 11.45 2.41
N GLU A 159 -0.31 11.92 3.64
CA GLU A 159 0.73 11.86 4.65
C GLU A 159 0.69 10.50 5.34
N LEU A 160 1.84 9.85 5.39
CA LEU A 160 2.03 8.51 5.94
C LEU A 160 3.03 8.60 7.09
N GLN A 161 2.72 7.89 8.17
CA GLN A 161 3.61 7.75 9.31
C GLN A 161 4.11 6.30 9.40
N GLY A 162 5.41 6.11 9.59
CA GLY A 162 5.99 4.77 9.77
C GLY A 162 5.39 4.06 10.98
N ALA A 163 4.95 2.82 10.80
CA ALA A 163 4.25 2.07 11.86
C ALA A 163 5.13 1.86 13.11
N ASP A 164 6.42 1.56 12.91
CA ASP A 164 7.37 1.28 14.00
C ASP A 164 8.18 2.52 14.38
N ALA A 165 8.60 3.31 13.39
CA ALA A 165 9.41 4.51 13.59
C ALA A 165 8.61 5.73 14.08
N GLY A 166 7.28 5.68 13.98
CA GLY A 166 6.39 6.75 14.42
C GLY A 166 6.70 8.09 13.75
N ALA A 167 6.64 9.17 14.53
CA ALA A 167 6.80 10.54 14.02
C ALA A 167 8.22 10.85 13.50
N GLN A 168 9.19 9.97 13.75
CA GLN A 168 10.55 10.11 13.23
C GLN A 168 10.65 9.73 11.74
N PHE A 169 9.62 9.07 11.19
CA PHE A 169 9.55 8.71 9.78
C PHE A 169 8.18 9.08 9.22
N VAL A 170 8.12 10.27 8.61
CA VAL A 170 6.96 10.74 7.85
C VAL A 170 7.34 10.80 6.37
N LEU A 171 6.41 10.37 5.52
CA LEU A 171 6.53 10.43 4.07
C LEU A 171 5.18 10.81 3.44
N HIS A 172 5.25 11.43 2.29
CA HIS A 172 4.14 11.88 1.48
C HIS A 172 4.08 11.06 0.21
N SER A 173 2.86 10.68 -0.17
CA SER A 173 2.54 10.11 -1.48
C SER A 173 1.55 11.01 -2.18
N HIS A 174 1.75 11.23 -3.49
CA HIS A 174 0.81 11.93 -4.34
C HIS A 174 0.14 10.93 -5.27
N ILE A 175 -1.17 10.74 -5.09
CA ILE A 175 -1.98 9.79 -5.88
C ILE A 175 -3.20 10.50 -6.47
N THR A 176 -3.91 9.83 -7.37
CA THR A 176 -5.19 10.34 -7.87
C THR A 176 -6.30 10.13 -6.85
N ASP A 177 -7.33 10.98 -6.89
CA ASP A 177 -8.50 10.83 -6.00
C ASP A 177 -9.25 9.51 -6.27
N GLU A 178 -9.28 9.03 -7.51
CA GLU A 178 -9.84 7.71 -7.81
C GLU A 178 -9.06 6.59 -7.13
N SER A 179 -7.73 6.67 -7.09
CA SER A 179 -6.90 5.69 -6.39
C SER A 179 -7.17 5.71 -4.89
N ALA A 180 -7.30 6.89 -4.29
CA ALA A 180 -7.64 7.04 -2.87
C ALA A 180 -9.03 6.46 -2.56
N GLN A 181 -10.02 6.69 -3.44
CA GLN A 181 -11.38 6.16 -3.31
C GLN A 181 -11.42 4.64 -3.45
N LEU A 182 -10.71 4.06 -4.43
CA LEU A 182 -10.66 2.61 -4.65
C LEU A 182 -9.92 1.88 -3.53
N LEU A 183 -8.85 2.47 -2.99
CA LEU A 183 -8.15 1.94 -1.82
C LEU A 183 -8.90 2.20 -0.50
N GLY A 184 -10.00 2.97 -0.51
CA GLY A 184 -10.74 3.32 0.71
C GLY A 184 -9.89 4.06 1.75
N LEU A 185 -8.93 4.87 1.30
CA LEU A 185 -7.97 5.52 2.19
C LEU A 185 -8.68 6.48 3.15
N ARG A 186 -8.39 6.30 4.44
CA ARG A 186 -8.88 7.12 5.55
C ARG A 186 -7.79 7.25 6.60
N GLN A 187 -7.85 8.30 7.41
CA GLN A 187 -6.93 8.47 8.53
C GLN A 187 -6.96 7.24 9.44
N GLY A 188 -5.78 6.82 9.93
CA GLY A 188 -5.61 5.64 10.76
C GLY A 188 -5.53 4.32 9.98
N LEU A 189 -5.72 4.33 8.65
CA LEU A 189 -5.67 3.12 7.86
C LEU A 189 -4.22 2.59 7.75
N PRO A 190 -3.94 1.34 8.13
CA PRO A 190 -2.64 0.72 7.90
C PRO A 190 -2.44 0.41 6.41
N VAL A 191 -1.28 0.78 5.89
CA VAL A 191 -0.89 0.63 4.48
C VAL A 191 0.57 0.21 4.35
N LEU A 192 0.95 -0.27 3.17
CA LEU A 192 2.33 -0.50 2.78
C LEU A 192 2.75 0.61 1.80
N ALA A 193 3.67 1.47 2.21
CA ALA A 193 4.28 2.45 1.32
C ALA A 193 5.46 1.80 0.60
N MET A 194 5.57 2.01 -0.71
CA MET A 194 6.64 1.39 -1.50
C MET A 194 7.21 2.35 -2.52
N CYS A 195 8.49 2.21 -2.84
CA CYS A 195 9.08 2.88 -4.00
C CYS A 195 10.22 2.06 -4.61
N LYS A 196 10.53 2.37 -5.87
CA LYS A 196 11.71 1.77 -6.52
C LYS A 196 12.97 2.35 -5.90
N ALA A 197 14.01 1.52 -5.75
CA ALA A 197 15.32 2.00 -5.32
C ALA A 197 15.87 3.10 -6.25
N THR A 198 15.59 3.01 -7.56
CA THR A 198 16.01 4.01 -8.55
C THR A 198 15.30 5.35 -8.44
N ALA A 199 14.20 5.44 -7.68
CA ALA A 199 13.53 6.69 -7.36
C ALA A 199 14.10 7.36 -6.09
N VAL A 200 14.98 6.66 -5.36
CA VAL A 200 15.61 7.18 -4.15
C VAL A 200 16.98 7.77 -4.50
N THR A 201 17.11 9.07 -4.28
CA THR A 201 18.37 9.79 -4.47
C THR A 201 19.11 9.86 -3.15
N VAL A 202 20.41 9.55 -3.17
CA VAL A 202 21.29 9.63 -2.01
C VAL A 202 22.43 10.57 -2.33
N GLN A 203 22.61 11.60 -1.51
CA GLN A 203 23.67 12.59 -1.66
C GLN A 203 24.43 12.77 -0.35
N ALA A 204 25.67 13.26 -0.43
CA ALA A 204 26.46 13.56 0.76
C ALA A 204 25.74 14.59 1.64
N ALA A 205 25.79 14.43 2.96
CA ALA A 205 25.14 15.39 3.87
C ALA A 205 25.70 16.82 3.75
N SER A 206 26.96 16.97 3.31
CA SER A 206 27.58 18.26 3.00
C SER A 206 26.98 18.96 1.80
N GLU A 207 26.32 18.22 0.92
CA GLU A 207 25.67 18.70 -0.30
C GLU A 207 24.14 18.74 -0.13
N ALA A 208 23.67 18.59 1.11
CA ALA A 208 22.25 18.58 1.41
C ALA A 208 21.60 19.93 1.08
N ALA A 209 20.48 19.87 0.37
CA ALA A 209 19.67 21.04 0.08
C ALA A 209 18.52 21.15 1.09
N ALA A 210 18.05 22.38 1.30
CA ALA A 210 16.78 22.61 1.97
C ALA A 210 15.65 21.99 1.13
N LEU A 211 14.78 21.22 1.78
CA LEU A 211 13.65 20.57 1.15
C LEU A 211 12.41 21.43 1.29
N ALA A 212 11.58 21.45 0.24
CA ALA A 212 10.29 22.11 0.31
C ALA A 212 9.35 21.37 1.28
N PRO A 213 8.37 22.06 1.88
CA PRO A 213 7.32 21.40 2.64
C PRO A 213 6.62 20.33 1.79
N GLY A 214 6.36 19.15 2.37
CA GLY A 214 5.75 18.02 1.66
C GLY A 214 6.71 17.18 0.80
N SER A 215 7.99 17.57 0.70
CA SER A 215 9.02 16.70 0.12
C SER A 215 9.35 15.54 1.06
N ASN A 216 9.78 14.41 0.50
CA ASN A 216 10.33 13.33 1.31
C ASN A 216 11.84 13.44 1.34
N GLY A 217 12.39 13.73 2.51
CA GLY A 217 13.81 13.55 2.71
C GLY A 217 14.23 13.45 4.16
N TRP A 218 15.30 12.68 4.35
CA TRP A 218 15.74 12.22 5.66
C TRP A 218 17.25 12.17 5.73
N GLN A 219 17.77 12.36 6.93
CA GLN A 219 19.19 12.20 7.20
C GLN A 219 19.49 10.76 7.61
N GLY A 220 20.65 10.26 7.20
CA GLY A 220 21.06 8.89 7.48
C GLY A 220 22.56 8.67 7.33
N LYS A 221 22.94 7.40 7.47
CA LYS A 221 24.30 6.92 7.23
C LYS A 221 24.28 5.73 6.30
N VAL A 222 25.21 5.70 5.35
CA VAL A 222 25.40 4.55 4.46
C VAL A 222 25.82 3.33 5.29
N THR A 223 25.13 2.22 5.13
CA THR A 223 25.47 0.93 5.76
C THR A 223 26.23 0.02 4.79
N ARG A 224 25.87 0.07 3.51
CA ARG A 224 26.53 -0.70 2.44
C ARG A 224 26.58 0.13 1.16
N ALA A 225 27.66 -0.02 0.41
CA ALA A 225 27.86 0.69 -0.85
C ALA A 225 28.39 -0.27 -1.92
N THR A 226 27.66 -0.39 -3.04
CA THR A 226 28.02 -1.23 -4.18
C THR A 226 28.24 -0.35 -5.40
N ARG A 227 29.42 -0.42 -6.02
CA ARG A 227 29.73 0.37 -7.22
C ARG A 227 29.26 -0.37 -8.47
N GLY A 228 28.58 0.36 -9.36
CA GLY A 228 28.13 -0.15 -10.67
C GLY A 228 28.36 0.90 -11.76
N GLY A 229 29.61 1.05 -12.21
CA GLY A 229 29.96 2.04 -13.24
C GLY A 229 29.82 3.48 -12.75
N THR A 230 29.00 4.27 -13.45
CA THR A 230 28.78 5.71 -13.16
C THR A 230 27.80 5.98 -12.02
N VAL A 231 27.12 4.95 -11.54
CA VAL A 231 26.15 5.03 -10.43
C VAL A 231 26.55 4.10 -9.30
N GLN A 232 26.24 4.53 -8.08
CA GLN A 232 26.52 3.75 -6.87
C GLN A 232 25.21 3.41 -6.19
N GLU A 233 24.97 2.11 -5.97
CA GLU A 233 23.87 1.65 -5.13
C GLU A 233 24.28 1.75 -3.66
N LEU A 234 23.40 2.30 -2.83
CA LEU A 234 23.65 2.60 -1.44
C LEU A 234 22.51 2.06 -0.59
N ALA A 235 22.84 1.21 0.38
CA ALA A 235 21.95 0.92 1.50
C ALA A 235 22.21 1.97 2.59
N VAL A 236 21.14 2.55 3.13
CA VAL A 236 21.19 3.64 4.09
C VAL A 236 20.33 3.30 5.30
N ARG A 237 20.87 3.56 6.50
CA ARG A 237 20.12 3.59 7.75
C ARG A 237 19.78 5.04 8.07
N LEU A 238 18.49 5.36 8.11
CA LEU A 238 18.00 6.67 8.54
C LEU A 238 18.18 6.85 10.04
N GLN A 239 18.12 8.09 10.51
CA GLN A 239 18.13 8.41 11.95
C GLN A 239 16.96 7.77 12.70
N SER A 240 15.82 7.58 12.03
CA SER A 240 14.65 6.87 12.54
C SER A 240 14.82 5.34 12.66
N GLY A 241 15.98 4.80 12.25
CA GLY A 241 16.25 3.36 12.21
C GLY A 241 15.82 2.66 10.91
N VAL A 242 14.91 3.27 10.15
CA VAL A 242 14.43 2.75 8.86
C VAL A 242 15.59 2.49 7.90
N GLN A 243 15.53 1.35 7.20
CA GLN A 243 16.47 1.00 6.14
C GLN A 243 15.86 1.29 4.77
N LEU A 244 16.72 1.73 3.85
CA LEU A 244 16.35 1.91 2.46
C LEU A 244 17.52 1.68 1.52
N VAL A 245 17.21 1.51 0.23
CA VAL A 245 18.18 1.41 -0.85
C VAL A 245 17.91 2.51 -1.86
N GLY A 246 18.96 3.22 -2.25
CA GLY A 246 18.90 4.25 -3.27
C GLY A 246 20.18 4.33 -4.08
N PHE A 247 20.28 5.37 -4.90
CA PHE A 247 21.43 5.57 -5.77
C PHE A 247 22.01 6.98 -5.60
N SER A 248 23.34 7.05 -5.62
CA SER A 248 24.05 8.31 -5.87
C SER A 248 24.49 8.37 -7.33
N ARG A 249 24.30 9.54 -7.94
CA ARG A 249 24.73 9.87 -9.31
C ARG A 249 25.98 10.76 -9.35
N GLN A 250 26.53 11.14 -8.20
CA GLN A 250 27.66 12.05 -8.12
C GLN A 250 29.01 11.31 -8.11
N ALA A 251 30.05 12.03 -8.54
CA ALA A 251 31.43 11.52 -8.59
C ALA A 251 32.04 11.27 -7.20
N SER A 252 31.54 11.95 -6.15
CA SER A 252 31.97 11.77 -4.77
C SER A 252 31.57 10.38 -4.29
N SER A 253 32.57 9.51 -4.17
CA SER A 253 32.32 8.10 -3.95
C SER A 253 31.95 7.85 -2.48
N LEU A 254 30.66 7.76 -2.18
CA LEU A 254 30.14 7.51 -0.84
C LEU A 254 30.60 6.13 -0.35
N ARG A 255 30.83 6.00 0.97
CA ARG A 255 31.33 4.77 1.60
C ARG A 255 30.46 4.42 2.79
N ALA A 256 30.65 3.22 3.33
CA ALA A 256 30.04 2.86 4.60
C ALA A 256 30.36 3.93 5.65
N ARG A 257 29.37 4.27 6.47
CA ARG A 257 29.36 5.32 7.50
C ARG A 257 29.32 6.76 6.99
N SER A 258 29.40 7.03 5.68
CA SER A 258 29.18 8.38 5.14
C SER A 258 27.82 8.91 5.57
N ALA A 259 27.80 10.14 6.09
CA ALA A 259 26.56 10.86 6.39
C ALA A 259 25.93 11.33 5.07
N VAL A 260 24.62 11.10 4.93
CA VAL A 260 23.90 11.34 3.67
C VAL A 260 22.53 11.94 3.94
N GLN A 261 22.05 12.74 2.99
CA GLN A 261 20.65 13.08 2.83
C GLN A 261 20.05 12.16 1.77
N VAL A 262 18.89 11.59 2.08
CA VAL A 262 18.10 10.78 1.16
C VAL A 262 16.85 11.54 0.77
N THR A 263 16.48 11.51 -0.51
CA THR A 263 15.26 12.13 -1.01
C THR A 263 14.46 11.19 -1.92
N VAL A 264 13.14 11.36 -1.92
CA VAL A 264 12.19 10.62 -2.78
C VAL A 264 11.08 11.57 -3.22
N GLU A 265 10.77 11.60 -4.51
CA GLU A 265 9.62 12.37 -4.99
C GLU A 265 8.31 11.75 -4.46
N PRO A 266 7.34 12.55 -3.93
CA PRO A 266 6.07 12.01 -3.44
C PRO A 266 5.30 11.18 -4.47
N SER A 267 5.38 11.54 -5.75
CA SER A 267 4.76 10.79 -6.85
C SER A 267 5.41 9.42 -7.12
N ALA A 268 6.63 9.19 -6.62
CA ALA A 268 7.32 7.91 -6.73
C ALA A 268 6.99 6.95 -5.58
N VAL A 269 6.26 7.41 -4.57
CA VAL A 269 5.78 6.60 -3.44
C VAL A 269 4.40 6.03 -3.79
N VAL A 270 4.32 4.71 -3.92
CA VAL A 270 3.09 3.97 -4.16
C VAL A 270 2.52 3.51 -2.82
N ILE A 271 1.20 3.53 -2.70
CA ILE A 271 0.47 2.98 -1.55
C ILE A 271 -0.17 1.67 -1.99
N ALA A 272 0.12 0.60 -1.26
CA ALA A 272 -0.60 -0.66 -1.35
C ALA A 272 -1.32 -0.92 -0.03
N LEU A 273 -2.47 -1.57 -0.11
CA LEU A 273 -3.01 -2.28 1.04
C LEU A 273 -2.21 -3.58 1.15
N SER A 274 -1.73 -3.89 2.36
CA SER A 274 -1.16 -5.23 2.58
C SER A 274 -2.27 -6.23 2.28
N GLY A 275 -1.96 -7.23 1.45
CA GLY A 275 -2.89 -8.31 1.15
C GLY A 275 -3.48 -8.82 2.45
N GLU A 276 -4.81 -8.89 2.48
CA GLU A 276 -5.51 -9.51 3.58
C GLU A 276 -4.95 -10.94 3.80
#